data_AF-A0A7S4CEJ1-F1
#
_entry.id   AF-A0A7S4CEJ1-F1
#
_cell.length_a   1.000
_cell.length_b   1.000
_cell.length_c   1.000
_cell.angle_alpha   90.00
_cell.angle_beta   90.00
_cell.angle_gamma   90.00
#
_symmetry.space_group_name_H-M   'P 1'
#
loop_
_entity.id
_entity.type
_entity.pdbx_description
1 polymer ?
#
loop_
_entity_poly.entity_id
_entity_poly.type
_entity_poly.pdbx_seq_one_letter_code
_entity_poly.pdbx_strand_id
1 'polypeptide(L)'
;SEERRALYDRVNIPRMMEELEWLCTVLPSPRNAYGAEWVEMQQVDDAGAAARFALKPVFCHNDLVSGNVLVDTAATPPRCQLIDFEYAGYNFRAYDVANHFNNYNGFDEYW
;
A
#
# COMPACT_ATOMS: atom_id res chain seq x y z
N SER A 1 21.93 -15.82 -18.77
CA SER A 1 22.50 -15.06 -19.90
C SER A 1 23.42 -13.99 -19.34
N GLU A 2 24.41 -13.56 -20.11
CA GLU A 2 25.38 -12.51 -19.74
C GLU A 2 24.67 -11.19 -19.38
N GLU A 3 23.57 -10.87 -20.07
CA GLU A 3 22.69 -9.73 -19.74
C GLU A 3 22.13 -9.73 -18.32
N ARG A 4 21.68 -10.89 -17.80
CA ARG A 4 21.15 -10.97 -16.44
C ARG A 4 22.22 -10.63 -15.40
N ARG A 5 23.46 -11.04 -15.65
CA ARG A 5 24.60 -10.77 -14.77
C ARG A 5 24.96 -9.29 -14.78
N ALA A 6 24.97 -8.66 -15.95
CA ALA A 6 25.18 -7.22 -16.08
C ALA A 6 24.07 -6.39 -15.40
N LEU A 7 22.83 -6.89 -15.36
CA LEU A 7 21.74 -6.28 -14.58
C LEU A 7 21.99 -6.34 -13.08
N TYR A 8 22.44 -7.50 -12.55
CA TYR A 8 22.77 -7.63 -11.13
C TYR A 8 23.91 -6.70 -10.70
N ASP A 9 24.91 -6.51 -11.56
CA ASP A 9 26.05 -5.62 -11.26
C ASP A 9 25.64 -4.12 -11.20
N ARG A 10 24.48 -3.76 -11.74
CA ARG A 10 23.90 -2.40 -11.63
C ARG A 10 23.06 -2.21 -10.37
N VAL A 11 22.75 -3.29 -9.64
CA VAL A 11 21.99 -3.21 -8.40
C VAL A 11 22.91 -2.70 -7.29
N ASN A 12 22.70 -1.47 -6.86
CA ASN A 12 23.44 -0.87 -5.76
C ASN A 12 22.79 -1.27 -4.42
N ILE A 13 23.15 -2.45 -3.91
CA ILE A 13 22.62 -2.97 -2.64
C ILE A 13 22.83 -2.01 -1.47
N PRO A 14 24.01 -1.39 -1.27
CA PRO A 14 24.20 -0.41 -0.21
C PRO A 14 23.16 0.73 -0.24
N ARG A 15 22.93 1.31 -1.42
CA ARG A 15 21.91 2.36 -1.59
C ARG A 15 20.50 1.85 -1.30
N MET A 16 20.15 0.64 -1.72
CA MET A 16 18.83 0.06 -1.42
C MET A 16 18.63 -0.12 0.08
N MET A 17 19.68 -0.48 0.83
CA MET A 17 19.63 -0.59 2.28
C MET A 17 19.45 0.79 2.94
N GLU A 18 20.14 1.82 2.47
CA GLU A 18 19.95 3.20 2.93
C GLU A 18 18.52 3.70 2.65
N GLU A 19 17.99 3.45 1.45
CA GLU A 19 16.62 3.78 1.08
C GLU A 19 15.60 3.02 1.95
N LEU A 20 15.85 1.74 2.25
CA LEU A 20 15.02 0.95 3.15
C LEU A 20 15.03 1.50 4.58
N GLU A 21 16.20 1.90 5.09
CA GLU A 21 16.30 2.52 6.41
C GLU A 21 15.54 3.83 6.48
N TRP A 22 15.61 4.66 5.42
CA TRP A 22 14.82 5.88 5.30
C TRP A 22 13.32 5.58 5.22
N LEU A 23 12.91 4.61 4.39
CA LEU A 23 11.51 4.19 4.28
C LEU A 23 10.94 3.76 5.63
N CYS A 24 11.72 3.06 6.46
CA CYS A 24 11.27 2.69 7.82
C CYS A 24 10.98 3.90 8.71
N THR A 25 11.56 5.08 8.46
CA THR A 25 11.25 6.29 9.21
C THR A 25 9.95 6.97 8.74
N VAL A 26 9.56 6.71 7.49
CA VAL A 26 8.40 7.33 6.84
C VAL A 26 7.20 6.37 6.90
N LEU A 27 7.31 5.15 6.40
CA LEU A 27 6.21 4.19 6.42
C LEU A 27 5.92 3.67 7.85
N PRO A 28 4.68 3.24 8.15
CA PRO A 28 4.33 2.68 9.45
C PRO A 28 5.29 1.57 9.86
N SER A 29 6.11 1.85 10.87
CA SER A 29 7.08 0.91 11.39
C SER A 29 7.36 1.17 12.87
N PRO A 30 8.05 0.25 13.57
CA PRO A 30 8.51 0.52 14.94
C PRO A 30 9.35 1.81 15.07
N ARG A 31 9.99 2.29 14.00
CA ARG A 31 10.85 3.49 14.03
C ARG A 31 10.07 4.81 14.05
N ASN A 32 8.77 4.82 13.75
CA ASN A 32 7.92 6.02 13.80
C ASN A 32 6.62 5.80 14.58
N ALA A 33 6.66 4.94 15.61
CA ALA A 33 5.48 4.55 16.39
C ALA A 33 4.32 4.08 15.50
N TYR A 34 4.64 3.36 14.42
CA TYR A 34 3.71 2.94 13.38
C TYR A 34 2.95 4.10 12.73
N GLY A 35 3.51 5.31 12.67
CA GLY A 35 2.85 6.51 12.14
C GLY A 35 1.86 7.16 13.10
N ALA A 36 1.83 6.78 14.38
CA ALA A 36 0.92 7.36 15.39
C ALA A 36 1.08 8.88 15.52
N GLU A 37 2.31 9.38 15.43
CA GLU A 37 2.60 10.82 15.51
C GLU A 37 1.92 11.61 14.39
N TRP A 38 1.75 11.02 13.20
CA TRP A 38 1.09 11.69 12.06
C TRP A 38 -0.41 11.81 12.25
N VAL A 39 -0.99 10.84 12.97
CA VAL A 39 -2.41 10.81 13.33
C VAL A 39 -2.69 11.85 14.42
N GLU A 40 -1.76 12.05 15.36
CA GLU A 40 -1.90 13.01 16.45
C GLU A 40 -1.69 14.48 16.03
N MET A 41 -0.94 14.75 14.95
CA MET A 41 -0.72 16.11 14.42
C MET A 41 -1.98 16.78 13.82
N GLN A 42 -3.06 16.04 13.61
CA GLN A 42 -4.30 16.53 12.99
C GLN A 42 -5.20 17.23 14.03
N GLN A 43 -5.73 18.42 13.72
CA GLN A 43 -6.66 19.16 14.59
C GLN A 43 -7.98 18.39 14.84
N VAL A 44 -8.74 18.78 15.85
CA VAL A 44 -10.01 18.12 16.23
C VAL A 44 -11.20 18.74 15.50
N ASP A 45 -11.12 18.83 14.18
CA ASP A 45 -12.20 19.25 13.28
C ASP A 45 -12.58 18.09 12.34
N ASP A 46 -13.61 18.27 11.51
CA ASP A 46 -14.09 17.22 10.60
C ASP A 46 -13.01 16.79 9.60
N ALA A 47 -12.16 17.73 9.15
CA ALA A 47 -11.04 17.45 8.27
C ALA A 47 -9.96 16.60 8.96
N GLY A 48 -9.63 16.93 10.21
CA GLY A 48 -8.71 16.17 11.03
C GLY A 48 -9.25 14.79 11.41
N ALA A 49 -10.56 14.65 11.64
CA ALA A 49 -11.20 13.36 11.84
C ALA A 49 -11.12 12.48 10.57
N ALA A 50 -11.37 13.06 9.40
CA ALA A 50 -11.23 12.38 8.11
C ALA A 50 -9.77 11.97 7.84
N ALA A 51 -8.81 12.86 8.12
CA ALA A 51 -7.40 12.57 7.96
C ALA A 51 -6.90 11.50 8.93
N ARG A 52 -7.34 11.52 10.20
CA ARG A 52 -7.05 10.43 11.15
C ARG A 52 -7.64 9.11 10.70
N PHE A 53 -8.83 9.11 10.12
CA PHE A 53 -9.44 7.92 9.53
C PHE A 53 -8.64 7.41 8.32
N ALA A 54 -8.20 8.31 7.45
CA ALA A 54 -7.46 8.02 6.23
C ALA A 54 -6.03 7.51 6.51
N LEU A 55 -5.34 8.16 7.44
CA LEU A 55 -3.94 7.91 7.79
C LEU A 55 -3.77 6.92 8.95
N LYS A 56 -4.86 6.25 9.38
CA LYS A 56 -4.74 5.17 10.35
C LYS A 56 -4.01 3.98 9.71
N PRO A 57 -2.92 3.49 10.30
CA PRO A 57 -2.29 2.24 9.89
C PRO A 57 -3.26 1.08 10.13
N VAL A 58 -3.48 0.27 9.11
CA VAL A 58 -4.32 -0.94 9.14
C VAL A 58 -3.64 -2.04 8.33
N PHE A 59 -4.14 -3.27 8.46
CA PHE A 59 -3.73 -4.33 7.55
C PHE A 59 -4.32 -4.05 6.17
N CYS A 60 -3.46 -3.76 5.20
CA CYS A 60 -3.79 -3.44 3.82
C CYS A 60 -3.43 -4.61 2.91
N HIS A 61 -4.11 -4.69 1.77
CA HIS A 61 -3.79 -5.62 0.69
C HIS A 61 -2.50 -5.19 -0.04
N ASN A 62 -2.31 -3.88 -0.21
CA ASN A 62 -1.23 -3.23 -0.96
C ASN A 62 -1.22 -3.50 -2.47
N ASP A 63 -1.99 -4.48 -2.96
CA ASP A 63 -2.14 -4.81 -4.38
C ASP A 63 -3.60 -5.04 -4.78
N LEU A 64 -4.47 -4.06 -4.53
CA LEU A 64 -5.93 -4.21 -4.67
C LEU A 64 -6.42 -3.96 -6.11
N VAL A 65 -5.84 -4.68 -7.08
CA VAL A 65 -6.26 -4.68 -8.49
C VAL A 65 -7.57 -5.45 -8.68
N SER A 66 -8.30 -5.19 -9.78
CA SER A 66 -9.57 -5.86 -10.07
C SER A 66 -9.45 -7.39 -10.18
N GLY A 67 -8.30 -7.89 -10.65
CA GLY A 67 -7.98 -9.32 -10.70
C GLY A 67 -7.95 -10.00 -9.32
N ASN A 68 -7.72 -9.24 -8.25
CA ASN A 68 -7.62 -9.74 -6.87
C ASN A 68 -8.96 -9.63 -6.11
N VAL A 69 -10.05 -9.29 -6.80
CA VAL A 69 -11.39 -9.14 -6.23
C VAL A 69 -12.35 -10.14 -6.88
N LEU A 70 -12.70 -11.19 -6.16
CA LEU A 70 -13.69 -12.17 -6.60
C LEU A 70 -15.09 -11.71 -6.21
N VAL A 71 -15.99 -11.61 -7.19
CA VAL A 71 -17.39 -11.22 -6.97
C VAL A 71 -18.32 -12.36 -7.34
N ASP A 72 -19.06 -12.87 -6.36
CA ASP A 72 -20.16 -13.81 -6.55
C ASP A 72 -21.48 -13.02 -6.60
N THR A 73 -21.95 -12.78 -7.81
CA THR A 73 -23.21 -12.09 -8.08
C THR A 73 -24.43 -13.00 -7.98
N ALA A 74 -24.25 -14.33 -7.90
CA ALA A 74 -25.33 -15.30 -7.73
C ALA A 74 -25.72 -15.45 -6.24
N ALA A 75 -24.81 -15.16 -5.32
CA ALA A 75 -25.13 -15.07 -3.89
C ALA A 75 -26.16 -13.95 -3.61
N THR A 76 -27.06 -14.18 -2.65
CA THR A 76 -28.00 -13.17 -2.15
C THR A 76 -27.78 -12.96 -0.65
N PRO A 77 -27.22 -11.81 -0.22
CA PRO A 77 -26.71 -10.70 -1.04
C PRO A 77 -25.44 -11.08 -1.81
N PRO A 78 -25.09 -10.33 -2.88
CA PRO A 78 -23.83 -10.51 -3.60
C PRO A 78 -22.65 -10.53 -2.64
N ARG A 79 -21.67 -11.39 -2.91
CA ARG A 79 -20.49 -11.55 -2.06
C ARG A 79 -19.24 -11.10 -2.81
N CYS A 80 -18.33 -10.50 -2.06
CA CYS A 80 -17.02 -10.10 -2.55
C CYS A 80 -15.96 -10.74 -1.65
N GLN A 81 -14.91 -11.29 -2.25
CA GLN A 81 -13.78 -11.87 -1.54
C GLN A 81 -12.47 -11.39 -2.16
N LEU A 82 -11.57 -10.91 -1.31
CA LEU A 82 -10.20 -10.55 -1.71
C LEU A 82 -9.32 -11.80 -1.74
N ILE A 83 -8.39 -11.85 -2.67
CA ILE A 83 -7.41 -12.93 -2.83
C ILE A 83 -6.02 -12.33 -3.12
N ASP A 84 -4.99 -13.16 -3.04
CA ASP A 84 -3.61 -12.79 -3.41
C ASP A 84 -2.92 -11.78 -2.48
N PHE A 85 -2.77 -12.17 -1.21
CA PHE A 85 -2.21 -11.34 -0.13
C PHE A 85 -0.66 -11.36 -0.07
N GLU A 86 0.04 -11.64 -1.17
CA GLU A 86 1.51 -11.77 -1.14
C GLU A 86 2.24 -10.45 -0.78
N TYR A 87 1.61 -9.31 -1.07
CA TYR A 87 2.07 -7.98 -0.71
C TYR A 87 1.39 -7.40 0.54
N ALA A 88 0.53 -8.17 1.21
CA ALA A 88 -0.26 -7.66 2.31
C ALA A 88 0.59 -7.30 3.54
N GLY A 89 0.24 -6.20 4.19
CA GLY A 89 1.02 -5.67 5.30
C GLY A 89 0.41 -4.41 5.91
N TYR A 90 1.02 -3.91 6.98
CA TYR A 90 0.55 -2.67 7.61
C TYR A 90 0.89 -1.47 6.74
N ASN A 91 -0.14 -0.71 6.39
CA ASN A 91 -0.01 0.54 5.63
C ASN A 91 -1.16 1.49 5.99
N PHE A 92 -1.17 2.71 5.46
CA PHE A 92 -2.28 3.63 5.66
C PHE A 92 -3.54 3.13 4.95
N ARG A 93 -4.69 3.21 5.61
CA ARG A 93 -5.98 2.88 5.00
C ARG A 93 -6.18 3.58 3.65
N ALA A 94 -5.87 4.86 3.58
CA ALA A 94 -6.03 5.65 2.38
C ALA A 94 -5.14 5.19 1.22
N TYR A 95 -3.99 4.57 1.52
CA TYR A 95 -3.11 4.01 0.49
C TYR A 95 -3.81 2.90 -0.27
N ASP A 96 -4.41 1.93 0.43
CA ASP A 96 -5.05 0.77 -0.20
C ASP A 96 -6.26 1.17 -1.07
N VAL A 97 -7.01 2.18 -0.60
CA VAL A 97 -8.13 2.78 -1.35
C VAL A 97 -7.64 3.55 -2.58
N ALA A 98 -6.60 4.38 -2.43
CA ALA A 98 -6.03 5.14 -3.54
C ALA A 98 -5.40 4.22 -4.59
N ASN A 99 -4.72 3.16 -4.16
CA ASN A 99 -4.16 2.13 -5.02
C ASN A 99 -5.25 1.45 -5.86
N HIS A 100 -6.37 1.07 -5.24
CA HIS A 100 -7.51 0.51 -5.97
C HIS A 100 -8.06 1.47 -7.03
N PHE A 101 -8.18 2.77 -6.73
CA PHE A 101 -8.62 3.77 -7.70
C PHE A 101 -7.62 3.99 -8.84
N ASN A 102 -6.32 3.96 -8.55
CA ASN A 102 -5.30 4.08 -9.60
C ASN A 102 -5.37 2.90 -10.57
N ASN A 103 -5.61 1.70 -10.05
CA ASN A 103 -5.69 0.47 -10.85
C ASN A 103 -7.06 0.29 -11.54
N TYR A 104 -7.95 1.28 -11.48
CA TYR A 104 -9.28 1.20 -12.11
C TYR A 104 -9.20 1.18 -13.65
N ASN A 105 -8.10 1.68 -14.24
CA ASN A 105 -7.86 1.64 -15.68
C ASN A 105 -7.24 0.32 -16.18
N GLY A 106 -6.97 -0.65 -15.30
CA GLY A 106 -6.34 -1.92 -15.66
C GLY A 106 -4.86 -1.78 -16.06
N PHE A 107 -4.32 -2.78 -16.76
CA PHE A 107 -2.91 -2.82 -17.21
C PHE A 107 -2.64 -1.97 -18.47
N ASP A 108 -3.66 -1.36 -19.07
CA ASP A 108 -3.54 -0.55 -20.28
C ASP A 108 -3.18 0.92 -19.97
N GLU A 109 -2.30 1.14 -18.99
CA GLU A 109 -1.81 2.47 -18.65
C GLU A 109 -0.53 2.80 -19.42
N TYR A 110 -0.70 3.53 -20.53
CA TYR A 110 0.33 4.41 -21.07
C TYR A 110 0.42 5.67 -20.19
N TRP A 111 1.30 5.64 -19.20
CA TRP A 111 1.86 6.84 -18.57
C TRP A 111 3.32 7.01 -19.00
#